data_AF-A0A168MT29-F1
#
_entry.id   AF-A0A168MT29-F1
#
_cell.length_a   1.000
_cell.length_b   1.000
_cell.length_c   1.000
_cell.angle_alpha   90.00
_cell.angle_beta   90.00
_cell.angle_gamma   90.00
#
_symmetry.space_group_name_H-M   'P 1'
#
loop_
_entity.id
_entity.type
_entity.pdbx_description
1 polymer ?
#
loop_
_entity_poly.entity_id
_entity_poly.type
_entity_poly.pdbx_seq_one_letter_code
_entity_poly.pdbx_strand_id
1 'polypeptide(L)'
;MVVRKHLLEKTAQKAKHRDWKDCFMVIERSQLRMYKLDNSSTAEVVGGGDWMANAQLMGAIDLKHTLANALPSGYSRQRQHAFALQQSNGAVYLFQVGSEEQVHEWVSTCNYWAARESKEPLAGGVSSMEYGW
;
A
#
# COMPACT_ATOMS: atom_id res chain seq x y z
N MET A 1 -6.16 -14.14 0.46
CA MET A 1 -4.71 -13.86 0.56
C MET A 1 -4.36 -12.79 -0.46
N VAL A 2 -3.45 -11.87 -0.13
CA VAL A 2 -3.09 -10.74 -1.00
C VAL A 2 -1.75 -11.02 -1.64
N VAL A 3 -1.62 -10.75 -2.93
CA VAL A 3 -0.37 -10.96 -3.67
C VAL A 3 0.22 -9.62 -4.07
N ARG A 4 1.48 -9.38 -3.72
CA ARG A 4 2.15 -8.10 -3.98
C ARG A 4 3.23 -8.22 -5.04
N LYS A 5 3.31 -7.22 -5.92
CA LYS A 5 4.43 -7.00 -6.86
C LYS A 5 5.02 -5.61 -6.67
N HIS A 6 6.34 -5.55 -6.52
CA HIS A 6 7.09 -4.30 -6.58
C HIS A 6 7.31 -3.94 -8.05
N LEU A 7 6.68 -2.87 -8.55
CA LEU A 7 6.85 -2.47 -9.94
C LEU A 7 8.06 -1.53 -10.08
N LEU A 8 8.12 -0.50 -9.25
CA LEU A 8 9.12 0.57 -9.28
C LEU A 8 9.62 0.89 -7.87
N GLU A 9 10.95 1.00 -7.70
CA GLU A 9 11.61 1.41 -6.45
C GLU A 9 11.72 2.94 -6.32
N LYS A 10 11.85 3.65 -7.45
CA LYS A 10 11.84 5.12 -7.57
C LYS A 10 11.31 5.51 -8.95
N THR A 11 11.01 6.79 -9.19
CA THR A 11 10.71 7.32 -10.54
C THR A 11 11.75 6.79 -11.55
N ALA A 12 11.28 6.06 -12.56
CA ALA A 12 12.08 5.38 -13.59
C ALA A 12 13.03 4.25 -13.14
N GLN A 13 13.12 3.92 -11.84
CA GLN A 13 13.90 2.80 -11.34
C GLN A 13 13.02 1.56 -11.12
N LYS A 14 13.12 0.63 -12.07
CA LYS A 14 12.52 -0.69 -11.99
C LYS A 14 12.98 -1.46 -10.75
N ALA A 15 12.04 -2.01 -9.98
CA ALA A 15 12.37 -2.76 -8.77
C ALA A 15 13.19 -4.02 -9.07
N LYS A 16 14.20 -4.33 -8.24
CA LYS A 16 15.06 -5.53 -8.37
C LYS A 16 14.31 -6.86 -8.18
N HIS A 17 13.23 -6.89 -7.38
CA HIS A 17 12.42 -8.09 -7.13
C HIS A 17 10.96 -7.86 -7.53
N ARG A 18 10.59 -8.36 -8.72
CA ARG A 18 9.27 -8.14 -9.35
C ARG A 18 8.32 -9.33 -9.25
N ASP A 19 8.75 -10.38 -8.58
CA ASP A 19 7.93 -11.57 -8.39
C ASP A 19 6.77 -11.26 -7.45
N TRP A 20 5.64 -11.86 -7.79
CA TRP A 20 4.44 -11.80 -6.98
C TRP A 20 4.64 -12.67 -5.75
N LYS A 21 4.44 -12.09 -4.57
CA LYS A 21 4.58 -12.80 -3.29
C LYS A 21 3.30 -12.68 -2.47
N ASP A 22 2.85 -13.80 -1.94
CA ASP A 22 1.77 -13.85 -0.97
C ASP A 22 2.18 -13.12 0.30
N CYS A 23 1.32 -12.22 0.74
CA CYS A 23 1.51 -11.45 1.95
C CYS A 23 0.17 -11.11 2.60
N PHE A 24 0.24 -10.81 3.89
CA PHE A 24 -0.83 -10.20 4.65
C PHE A 24 -0.51 -8.72 4.82
N MET A 25 -1.52 -7.88 4.64
CA MET A 25 -1.36 -6.44 4.77
C MET A 25 -2.10 -5.96 6.00
N VAL A 26 -1.49 -5.04 6.74
CA VAL A 26 -2.04 -4.45 7.95
C VAL A 26 -1.77 -2.96 7.87
N ILE A 27 -2.76 -2.16 8.19
CA ILE A 27 -2.56 -0.72 8.36
C ILE A 27 -2.40 -0.46 9.85
N GLU A 28 -1.23 0.01 10.24
CA GLU A 28 -0.91 0.36 11.62
C GLU A 28 -0.19 1.71 11.62
N ARG A 29 -0.65 2.66 12.45
CA ARG A 29 -0.02 3.98 12.59
C ARG A 29 0.27 4.66 11.24
N SER A 30 -0.71 4.58 10.33
CA SER A 30 -0.63 5.19 8.99
C SER A 30 0.44 4.60 8.06
N GLN A 31 0.94 3.42 8.39
CA GLN A 31 1.81 2.62 7.52
C GLN A 31 1.07 1.36 7.08
N LEU A 32 1.11 1.07 5.79
CA LEU A 32 0.70 -0.22 5.25
C LEU A 32 1.87 -1.18 5.37
N ARG A 33 1.81 -2.08 6.35
CA ARG A 33 2.81 -3.12 6.61
C ARG A 33 2.40 -4.41 5.92
N MET A 34 3.37 -5.04 5.28
CA MET A 34 3.21 -6.30 4.59
C MET A 34 4.01 -7.36 5.33
N TYR A 35 3.37 -8.48 5.60
CA TYR A 35 3.95 -9.62 6.30
C TYR A 35 3.88 -10.87 5.45
N LYS A 36 4.92 -11.68 5.50
CA LYS A 36 4.92 -13.04 4.97
C LYS A 36 4.81 -14.00 6.14
N LEU A 37 3.87 -14.92 6.06
CA LEU A 37 3.82 -16.03 7.00
C LEU A 37 4.88 -17.04 6.59
N ASP A 38 5.78 -17.38 7.51
CA ASP A 38 6.73 -18.45 7.26
C ASP A 38 6.08 -19.79 7.60
N ASN A 39 6.01 -20.70 6.61
CA ASN A 39 5.39 -22.02 6.79
C ASN A 39 6.29 -22.98 7.60
N SER A 40 7.48 -22.56 8.05
CA SER A 40 8.37 -23.42 8.85
C SER A 40 7.81 -23.75 10.23
N SER A 41 6.82 -22.99 10.73
CA SER A 41 6.10 -23.33 11.96
C SER A 41 4.72 -23.88 11.58
N THR A 42 4.56 -25.20 11.67
CA THR A 42 3.28 -25.93 11.64
C THR A 42 2.43 -25.57 12.87
N ALA A 43 2.05 -24.31 13.00
CA ALA A 43 1.08 -23.87 13.98
C ALA A 43 -0.19 -23.51 13.22
N GLU A 44 -1.16 -24.42 13.25
CA GLU A 44 -2.55 -24.16 12.93
C GLU A 44 -3.05 -23.01 13.82
N VAL A 45 -2.89 -21.77 13.36
CA VAL A 45 -3.47 -20.59 14.03
C VAL A 45 -4.59 -20.05 13.16
N VAL A 46 -5.60 -20.90 12.94
CA VAL A 46 -6.91 -20.45 12.48
C VAL A 46 -7.67 -19.97 13.71
N GLY A 47 -7.67 -18.65 13.94
CA GLY A 47 -8.51 -18.00 14.93
C GLY A 47 -7.87 -17.81 16.32
N GLY A 48 -7.34 -16.62 16.57
CA GLY A 48 -7.20 -16.10 17.94
C GLY A 48 -5.83 -16.15 18.62
N GLY A 49 -4.73 -16.47 17.91
CA GLY A 49 -3.36 -16.38 18.44
C GLY A 49 -2.50 -15.36 17.70
N ASP A 50 -1.41 -14.90 18.34
CA ASP A 50 -0.41 -13.93 17.83
C ASP A 50 0.25 -14.38 16.51
N TRP A 51 -0.51 -14.33 15.41
CA TRP A 51 0.00 -14.60 14.06
C TRP A 51 1.14 -13.66 13.68
N MET A 52 1.23 -12.49 14.33
CA MET A 52 2.37 -11.58 14.21
C MET A 52 3.69 -12.18 14.71
N ALA A 53 3.68 -13.13 15.65
CA ALA A 53 4.90 -13.74 16.19
C ALA A 53 5.65 -14.59 15.14
N ASN A 54 4.92 -15.18 14.18
CA ASN A 54 5.49 -15.97 13.07
C ASN A 54 5.48 -15.21 11.73
N ALA A 55 5.11 -13.92 11.76
CA ALA A 55 4.98 -13.10 10.57
C ALA A 55 6.27 -12.29 10.32
N GLN A 56 6.96 -12.60 9.23
CA GLN A 56 8.14 -11.83 8.83
C GLN A 56 7.71 -10.56 8.11
N LEU A 57 8.14 -9.38 8.59
CA LEU A 57 7.91 -8.11 7.91
C LEU A 57 8.62 -8.12 6.54
N MET A 58 7.82 -8.12 5.47
CA MET A 58 8.32 -8.01 4.09
C MET A 58 8.64 -6.57 3.71
N GLY A 59 7.93 -5.62 4.31
CA GLY A 59 8.12 -4.20 4.06
C GLY A 59 7.00 -3.37 4.66
N ALA A 60 7.25 -2.07 4.76
CA ALA A 60 6.28 -1.08 5.18
C ALA A 60 6.22 0.04 4.14
N ILE A 61 5.03 0.53 3.86
CA ILE A 61 4.76 1.64 2.96
C ILE A 61 4.13 2.73 3.80
N ASP A 62 4.78 3.89 3.87
CA ASP A 62 4.17 5.07 4.46
C ASP A 62 3.01 5.53 3.56
N LEU A 63 1.81 5.67 4.11
CA LEU A 63 0.62 6.09 3.37
C LEU A 63 0.55 7.61 3.19
N LYS A 64 1.41 8.38 3.86
CA LYS A 64 1.51 9.83 3.66
C LYS A 64 1.84 10.16 2.22
N HIS A 65 1.03 11.04 1.62
CA HIS A 65 1.17 11.45 0.23
C HIS A 65 1.20 10.26 -0.75
N THR A 66 0.48 9.18 -0.42
CA THR A 66 0.25 8.06 -1.33
C THR A 66 -1.10 8.17 -2.02
N LEU A 67 -1.18 7.57 -3.20
CA LEU A 67 -2.42 7.46 -3.96
C LEU A 67 -2.67 5.99 -4.29
N ALA A 68 -3.80 5.47 -3.83
CA ALA A 68 -4.30 4.16 -4.21
C ALA A 68 -5.32 4.30 -5.35
N ASN A 69 -5.23 3.45 -6.36
CA ASN A 69 -6.17 3.38 -7.46
C ASN A 69 -6.54 1.93 -7.80
N ALA A 70 -7.83 1.67 -8.01
CA ALA A 70 -8.30 0.39 -8.53
C ALA A 70 -7.90 0.23 -9.99
N LEU A 71 -7.56 -0.99 -10.43
CA LEU A 71 -7.31 -1.28 -11.83
C LEU A 71 -8.58 -1.84 -12.49
N PRO A 72 -9.29 -1.07 -13.35
CA PRO A 72 -10.61 -1.46 -13.86
C PRO A 72 -10.64 -2.75 -14.68
N SER A 73 -9.53 -3.07 -15.35
CA SER A 73 -9.35 -4.30 -16.13
C SER A 73 -8.42 -5.32 -15.43
N GLY A 74 -8.07 -5.06 -14.18
CA GLY A 74 -7.02 -5.77 -13.47
C GLY A 74 -5.63 -5.58 -14.09
N TYR A 75 -4.65 -6.31 -13.56
CA TYR A 75 -3.28 -6.26 -14.09
C TYR A 75 -3.07 -7.25 -15.24
N SER A 76 -3.79 -8.37 -15.25
CA SER A 76 -3.69 -9.44 -16.25
C SER A 76 -4.93 -10.34 -16.17
N ARG A 77 -5.14 -11.21 -17.16
CA ARG A 77 -6.23 -12.22 -17.16
C ARG A 77 -6.24 -13.08 -15.89
N GLN A 78 -5.08 -13.35 -15.28
CA GLN A 78 -4.98 -14.12 -14.03
C GLN A 78 -5.11 -13.24 -12.76
N ARG A 79 -5.15 -11.91 -12.91
CA ARG A 79 -5.13 -10.93 -11.82
C ARG A 79 -6.13 -9.81 -12.09
N GLN A 80 -7.39 -10.19 -12.22
CA GLN A 80 -8.48 -9.27 -12.54
C GLN A 80 -8.79 -8.31 -11.37
N HIS A 81 -8.62 -8.75 -10.13
CA HIS A 81 -8.87 -7.94 -8.95
C HIS A 81 -7.55 -7.39 -8.38
N ALA A 82 -7.13 -6.22 -8.88
CA ALA A 82 -5.89 -5.60 -8.45
C ALA A 82 -6.02 -4.10 -8.26
N PHE A 83 -5.20 -3.55 -7.36
CA PHE A 83 -5.04 -2.11 -7.15
C PHE A 83 -3.57 -1.73 -7.16
N ALA A 84 -3.32 -0.47 -7.52
CA ALA A 84 -2.00 0.15 -7.51
C ALA A 84 -1.92 1.14 -6.35
N LEU A 85 -0.79 1.16 -5.65
CA LEU A 85 -0.44 2.15 -4.65
C LEU A 85 0.82 2.87 -5.11
N GLN A 86 0.70 4.18 -5.30
CA GLN A 86 1.78 5.06 -5.74
C GLN A 86 2.23 5.91 -4.56
N GLN A 87 3.54 5.95 -4.34
CA GLN A 87 4.15 6.82 -3.32
C GLN A 87 4.68 8.11 -3.95
N SER A 88 4.81 9.15 -3.14
CA SER A 88 5.38 10.46 -3.52
C SER A 88 6.81 10.38 -4.06
N ASN A 89 7.57 9.33 -3.70
CA ASN A 89 8.92 9.06 -4.22
C ASN A 89 8.93 8.40 -5.62
N GLY A 90 7.76 8.19 -6.24
CA GLY A 90 7.59 7.54 -7.53
C GLY A 90 7.62 6.00 -7.49
N ALA A 91 7.69 5.39 -6.30
CA ALA A 91 7.54 3.95 -6.14
C ALA A 91 6.09 3.52 -6.39
N VAL A 92 5.93 2.38 -7.05
CA VAL A 92 4.62 1.83 -7.40
C VAL A 92 4.54 0.38 -6.99
N TYR A 93 3.52 0.08 -6.19
CA TYR A 93 3.21 -1.24 -5.67
C TYR A 93 1.90 -1.71 -6.28
N LEU A 94 1.87 -2.95 -6.72
CA LEU A 94 0.66 -3.60 -7.23
C LEU A 94 0.25 -4.68 -6.25
N PHE A 95 -1.04 -4.71 -5.94
CA PHE A 95 -1.64 -5.66 -5.02
C PHE A 95 -2.81 -6.35 -5.71
N GLN A 96 -2.81 -7.67 -5.70
CA GLN A 96 -3.93 -8.49 -6.12
C GLN A 96 -4.67 -8.99 -4.89
N VAL A 97 -5.98 -8.85 -4.90
CA VAL A 97 -6.88 -9.29 -3.83
C VAL A 97 -7.87 -10.33 -4.37
N GLY A 98 -8.71 -10.89 -3.50
CA GLY A 98 -9.61 -11.99 -3.85
C GLY A 98 -10.88 -11.57 -4.60
N SER A 99 -11.33 -10.31 -4.43
CA SER A 99 -12.56 -9.80 -5.03
C SER A 99 -12.46 -8.31 -5.40
N GLU A 100 -13.36 -7.85 -6.26
CA GLU A 100 -13.49 -6.43 -6.61
C GLU A 100 -13.89 -5.58 -5.40
N GLU A 101 -14.78 -6.06 -4.53
CA GLU A 101 -15.14 -5.39 -3.29
C GLU A 101 -13.90 -5.11 -2.42
N GLN A 102 -13.03 -6.12 -2.26
CA GLN A 102 -11.76 -5.94 -1.55
C GLN A 102 -10.87 -4.89 -2.21
N VAL A 103 -10.86 -4.79 -3.54
CA VAL A 103 -10.10 -3.74 -4.24
C VAL A 103 -10.58 -2.37 -3.78
N HIS A 104 -11.89 -2.14 -3.82
CA HIS A 104 -12.48 -0.86 -3.43
C HIS A 104 -12.30 -0.56 -1.94
N GLU A 105 -12.44 -1.55 -1.07
CA GLU A 105 -12.19 -1.42 0.36
C GLU A 105 -10.74 -1.01 0.64
N TRP A 106 -9.77 -1.71 0.05
CA TRP A 106 -8.35 -1.41 0.25
C TRP A 106 -7.97 -0.04 -0.32
N VAL A 107 -8.47 0.31 -1.51
CA VAL A 107 -8.23 1.62 -2.14
C VAL A 107 -8.81 2.74 -1.27
N SER A 108 -10.06 2.60 -0.85
CA SER A 108 -10.73 3.59 0.01
C SER A 108 -10.03 3.73 1.35
N THR A 109 -9.62 2.61 1.95
CA THR A 109 -8.89 2.60 3.22
C THR A 109 -7.53 3.30 3.04
N CYS A 110 -6.71 2.90 2.07
CA CYS A 110 -5.40 3.54 1.83
C CYS A 110 -5.52 5.05 1.60
N ASN A 111 -6.46 5.46 0.74
CA ASN A 111 -6.70 6.88 0.45
C ASN A 111 -7.25 7.63 1.67
N TYR A 112 -8.09 7.00 2.49
CA TYR A 112 -8.58 7.58 3.74
C TYR A 112 -7.44 7.87 4.72
N TRP A 113 -6.54 6.89 4.95
CA TRP A 113 -5.38 7.08 5.83
C TRP A 113 -4.38 8.09 5.25
N ALA A 114 -4.16 8.07 3.92
CA ALA A 114 -3.35 9.05 3.24
C ALA A 114 -3.90 10.46 3.44
N ALA A 115 -5.19 10.70 3.19
CA ALA A 115 -5.84 11.99 3.39
C ALA A 115 -5.82 12.43 4.85
N ARG A 116 -6.00 11.50 5.80
CA ARG A 116 -6.02 11.79 7.23
C ARG A 116 -4.68 12.30 7.76
N GLU A 117 -3.58 11.74 7.28
CA GLU A 117 -2.22 12.21 7.64
C GLU A 117 -1.76 13.39 6.78
N SER A 118 -2.42 13.68 5.64
CA SER A 118 -2.01 14.72 4.69
C SER A 118 -2.45 16.15 5.06
N LYS A 119 -2.98 16.40 6.27
CA LYS A 119 -3.24 17.76 6.78
C LYS A 119 -1.95 18.37 7.37
N GLU A 120 -1.41 19.53 7.02
CA GLU A 120 -1.55 20.50 5.93
C GLU A 120 -0.11 20.99 5.61
N PRO A 121 0.18 21.55 4.42
CA PRO A 121 1.40 22.33 4.22
C PRO A 121 1.39 23.54 5.19
N LEU A 122 2.49 23.68 5.94
CA LEU A 122 2.89 24.81 6.81
C LEU A 122 1.80 25.85 7.14
N ALA A 123 1.46 25.96 8.43
CA ALA A 123 0.83 27.14 9.02
C ALA A 123 1.76 28.36 8.83
N GLY A 124 1.66 28.97 7.66
CA GLY A 124 2.47 30.07 7.20
C GLY A 124 1.62 30.89 6.23
N GLY A 125 0.52 31.43 6.76
CA GLY A 125 -0.12 32.56 6.13
C GLY A 125 0.91 33.67 6.00
N VAL A 126 1.28 34.00 4.79
CA VAL A 126 1.71 35.35 4.46
C VAL A 126 0.89 35.76 3.25
N SER A 127 -0.25 36.38 3.57
CA SER A 127 -0.78 37.44 2.74
C SER A 127 0.38 38.36 2.35
N SER A 128 0.65 38.49 1.05
CA SER A 128 1.12 39.77 0.53
C SER A 128 0.10 40.21 -0.52
N MET A 129 -1.02 40.72 -0.02
CA MET A 129 -1.61 41.90 -0.63
C MET A 129 -0.50 42.94 -0.87
N GLU A 130 -0.57 43.59 -2.04
CA GLU A 130 0.14 44.82 -2.41
C GLU A 130 1.64 44.70 -2.69
N TYR A 131 2.06 45.04 -3.92
CA TYR A 131 2.77 46.29 -4.24
C TYR A 131 3.23 46.29 -5.72
N GLY A 132 2.76 47.30 -6.50
CA GLY A 132 3.36 47.89 -7.72
C GLY A 132 3.71 46.93 -8.88
N TRP A 133 3.60 47.24 -10.17
CA TRP A 133 3.89 48.46 -10.92
C TRP A 133 3.07 48.42 -12.22
#